data_AF-A0A034V3E8-F1
#
_entry.id   AF-A0A034V3E8-F1
#
_cell.length_a   1.000
_cell.length_b   1.000
_cell.length_c   1.000
_cell.angle_alpha   90.00
_cell.angle_beta   90.00
_cell.angle_gamma   90.00
#
_symmetry.space_group_name_H-M   'P 1'
#
loop_
_entity.id
_entity.type
_entity.pdbx_description
1 polymer ?
#
loop_
_entity_poly.entity_id
_entity_poly.type
_entity_poly.pdbx_seq_one_letter_code
_entity_poly.pdbx_strand_id
1 'polypeptide(L)'
;MRVRQFCVLVLCLTGVLTGSTDISNYGGSETKSFIDIGNKHYLINTVATMNWFQAYLYCHTFDSDLAVIKTPGEMNALNFYLIANVGHIDTNFWLGVTDLA
;
A
#
# COMPACT_ATOMS: atom_id res chain seq x y z
N MET A 1 -31.90 -13.30 -28.15
CA MET A 1 -30.72 -13.71 -28.92
C MET A 1 -29.47 -13.42 -28.10
N ARG A 2 -28.68 -14.45 -27.85
CA ARG A 2 -27.41 -14.46 -27.12
C ARG A 2 -26.30 -13.99 -28.07
N VAL A 3 -25.13 -13.65 -27.49
CA VAL A 3 -23.79 -13.48 -28.11
C VAL A 3 -23.52 -12.01 -28.53
N ARG A 4 -22.45 -11.31 -28.14
CA ARG A 4 -21.08 -11.70 -27.73
C ARG A 4 -20.44 -10.62 -26.86
N GLN A 5 -19.80 -11.05 -25.79
CA GLN A 5 -18.78 -10.31 -25.06
C GLN A 5 -17.58 -10.08 -25.98
N PHE A 6 -17.14 -8.83 -26.11
CA PHE A 6 -15.78 -8.50 -26.55
C PHE A 6 -15.14 -7.65 -25.46
N CYS A 7 -14.20 -8.28 -24.76
CA CYS A 7 -13.28 -7.65 -23.84
C CYS A 7 -12.57 -6.50 -24.56
N VAL A 8 -12.84 -5.26 -24.16
CA VAL A 8 -11.90 -4.17 -24.45
C VAL A 8 -10.78 -4.32 -23.43
N LEU A 9 -9.81 -5.17 -23.77
CA LEU A 9 -8.46 -5.16 -23.21
C LEU A 9 -7.88 -3.77 -23.49
N VAL A 10 -8.05 -2.83 -22.56
CA VAL A 10 -7.26 -1.60 -22.53
C VAL A 10 -5.93 -1.96 -21.86
N LEU A 11 -5.09 -2.67 -22.62
CA LEU A 11 -3.65 -2.72 -22.39
C LEU A 11 -3.06 -1.39 -22.82
N CYS A 12 -3.16 -0.37 -21.98
CA CYS A 12 -2.30 0.81 -22.10
C CYS A 12 -0.97 0.51 -21.39
N LEU A 13 -0.18 -0.40 -21.97
CA LEU A 13 1.26 -0.43 -21.76
C LEU A 13 1.86 0.74 -22.56
N THR A 14 1.78 1.94 -22.02
CA THR A 14 2.58 3.06 -22.53
C THR A 14 3.89 3.10 -21.75
N GLY A 15 4.94 2.59 -22.39
CA GLY A 15 6.31 3.03 -22.17
C GLY A 15 7.01 2.45 -20.94
N VAL A 16 7.83 1.42 -21.19
CA VAL A 16 9.07 1.23 -20.42
C VAL A 16 9.88 2.52 -20.55
N LEU A 17 9.91 3.33 -19.49
CA LEU A 17 10.99 4.27 -19.25
C LEU A 17 11.94 3.61 -18.26
N THR A 18 12.93 2.93 -18.81
CA THR A 18 14.20 2.70 -18.12
C THR A 18 14.81 4.06 -17.80
N GLY A 19 14.77 4.42 -16.53
CA GLY A 19 15.37 5.63 -15.99
C GLY A 19 15.29 5.58 -14.48
N SER A 20 16.16 4.77 -13.86
CA SER A 20 16.43 4.85 -12.43
C SER A 20 17.01 6.23 -12.13
N THR A 21 16.20 7.12 -11.56
CA THR A 21 16.70 8.31 -10.88
C THR A 21 16.89 7.97 -9.42
N ASP A 22 18.11 7.57 -9.07
CA ASP A 22 18.58 7.62 -7.69
C ASP A 22 18.64 9.09 -7.26
N ILE A 23 17.55 9.60 -6.69
CA ILE A 23 17.60 10.83 -5.90
C ILE A 23 17.80 10.43 -4.45
N SER A 24 19.05 10.13 -4.10
CA SER A 24 19.50 10.07 -2.71
C SER A 24 20.11 11.42 -2.34
N ASN A 25 19.29 12.39 -1.93
CA ASN A 25 19.68 13.36 -0.90
C ASN A 25 18.49 14.25 -0.46
N TYR A 26 17.86 13.90 0.66
CA TYR A 26 17.27 14.90 1.55
C TYR A 26 17.68 14.51 2.98
N GLY A 27 18.45 15.38 3.62
CA GLY A 27 19.06 15.14 4.91
C GLY A 27 18.04 14.84 6.01
N GLY A 28 18.45 13.93 6.91
CA GLY A 28 18.00 13.89 8.30
C GLY A 28 16.50 13.89 8.55
N SER A 29 15.77 12.95 7.95
CA SER A 29 14.45 12.53 8.39
C SER A 29 14.24 11.12 7.87
N GLU A 30 13.78 10.18 8.69
CA GLU A 30 13.46 8.82 8.24
C GLU A 30 12.49 8.93 7.06
N THR A 31 12.99 8.74 5.84
CA THR A 31 12.16 8.76 4.64
C THR A 31 11.29 7.51 4.72
N LYS A 32 10.02 7.69 5.08
CA LYS A 32 9.06 6.59 5.10
C LYS A 32 8.78 6.17 3.67
N SER A 33 9.54 5.16 3.23
CA SER A 33 9.44 4.59 1.90
C SER A 33 8.38 3.52 1.85
N PHE A 34 7.78 3.35 0.67
CA PHE A 34 6.95 2.19 0.39
C PHE A 34 7.82 0.93 0.32
N ILE A 35 7.23 -0.19 0.72
CA ILE A 35 7.86 -1.51 0.73
C ILE A 35 7.00 -2.52 -0.02
N ASP A 36 7.66 -3.47 -0.67
CA ASP A 36 7.01 -4.48 -1.47
C ASP A 36 6.72 -5.70 -0.60
N ILE A 37 5.43 -6.03 -0.44
CA ILE A 37 4.99 -7.22 0.29
C ILE A 37 4.05 -8.00 -0.61
N GLY A 38 4.51 -9.15 -1.09
CA GLY A 38 3.80 -9.93 -2.09
C GLY A 38 3.72 -9.17 -3.42
N ASN A 39 2.50 -8.88 -3.87
CA ASN A 39 2.22 -8.17 -5.13
C ASN A 39 1.71 -6.73 -4.92
N LYS A 40 1.92 -6.15 -3.74
CA LYS A 40 1.45 -4.82 -3.35
C LYS A 40 2.58 -4.00 -2.74
N HIS A 41 2.44 -2.69 -2.87
CA HIS A 41 3.33 -1.68 -2.28
C HIS A 41 2.63 -1.07 -1.07
N TYR A 42 3.27 -1.12 0.11
CA TYR A 42 2.70 -0.66 1.36
C TYR A 42 3.53 0.46 1.98
N LEU A 43 2.84 1.45 2.54
CA LEU A 43 3.41 2.40 3.50
C LEU A 43 2.94 2.00 4.89
N ILE A 44 3.87 1.71 5.80
CA ILE A 44 3.56 1.29 7.17
C ILE A 44 4.01 2.40 8.13
N ASN A 45 3.05 2.98 8.86
CA ASN A 45 3.33 3.97 9.89
C ASN A 45 3.31 3.33 11.28
N THR A 46 4.47 3.28 11.94
CA THR A 46 4.64 2.75 13.31
C THR A 46 5.09 3.83 14.28
N VAL A 47 5.39 5.03 13.80
CA VAL A 47 6.01 6.12 14.57
C VAL A 47 4.97 6.94 15.34
N ALA A 48 3.75 7.02 14.82
CA ALA A 48 2.70 7.88 15.39
C ALA A 48 1.37 7.13 15.51
N THR A 49 0.78 7.17 16.71
CA THR A 49 -0.58 6.72 16.95
C THR A 49 -1.58 7.71 16.35
N MET A 50 -2.51 7.21 15.57
CA MET A 50 -3.54 8.00 14.87
C MET A 50 -4.89 7.34 15.05
N ASN A 51 -5.97 8.12 15.01
CA ASN A 51 -7.29 7.56 14.76
C ASN A 51 -7.45 7.22 13.26
N TRP A 52 -8.54 6.52 12.91
CA TRP A 52 -8.76 6.06 11.53
C TRP A 52 -8.77 7.22 10.51
N PHE A 53 -9.44 8.33 10.83
CA PHE A 53 -9.53 9.49 9.94
C PHE A 53 -8.18 10.18 9.72
N GLN A 54 -7.39 10.30 10.78
CA GLN A 54 -6.01 10.81 10.69
C GLN A 54 -5.12 9.89 9.86
N ALA A 55 -5.27 8.56 9.99
CA ALA A 55 -4.53 7.60 9.18
C ALA A 55 -4.94 7.68 7.70
N TYR A 56 -6.23 7.85 7.41
CA TYR A 56 -6.75 8.09 6.07
C TYR A 56 -6.11 9.33 5.43
N LEU A 57 -6.18 10.48 6.11
CA LEU A 57 -5.56 11.72 5.63
C LEU A 57 -4.04 11.59 5.49
N TYR A 58 -3.39 10.89 6.41
CA TYR A 58 -1.96 10.65 6.36
C TYR A 58 -1.56 9.90 5.08
N CYS A 59 -2.24 8.80 4.73
CA CYS A 59 -1.98 8.07 3.48
C CYS A 59 -2.13 8.97 2.24
N HIS A 60 -3.10 9.89 2.25
CA HIS A 60 -3.34 10.82 1.14
C HIS A 60 -2.19 11.83 0.97
N THR A 61 -1.42 12.14 2.01
CA THR A 61 -0.22 12.98 1.88
C THR A 61 0.91 12.32 1.06
N PHE A 62 0.80 11.01 0.81
CA PHE A 62 1.71 10.22 -0.03
C PHE A 62 1.04 9.77 -1.34
N ASP A 63 -0.04 10.43 -1.77
CA ASP A 63 -0.83 10.06 -2.96
C ASP A 63 -1.29 8.58 -2.93
N SER A 64 -1.63 8.08 -1.73
CA SER A 64 -2.04 6.70 -1.47
C SER A 64 -3.30 6.63 -0.59
N ASP A 65 -3.90 5.45 -0.55
CA ASP A 65 -5.05 5.14 0.31
C ASP A 65 -4.67 4.22 1.48
N LEU A 66 -5.58 4.11 2.46
CA LEU A 66 -5.50 3.03 3.46
C LEU A 66 -5.61 1.67 2.78
N ALA A 67 -4.80 0.71 3.25
CA ALA A 67 -4.72 -0.61 2.64
C ALA A 67 -6.07 -1.35 2.69
N VAL A 68 -6.46 -1.92 1.54
CA VAL A 68 -7.58 -2.86 1.42
C VAL A 68 -7.02 -4.25 1.14
N ILE A 69 -7.31 -5.18 2.05
CA ILE A 69 -6.88 -6.57 1.96
C ILE A 69 -7.98 -7.39 1.29
N LYS A 70 -7.70 -7.94 0.12
CA LYS A 70 -8.67 -8.65 -0.73
C LYS A 70 -8.58 -10.16 -0.64
N THR A 71 -7.44 -10.68 -0.20
CA THR A 71 -7.22 -12.13 -0.14
C THR A 71 -6.57 -12.54 1.19
N PRO A 72 -6.78 -13.80 1.64
CA PRO A 72 -6.05 -14.34 2.78
C PRO A 72 -4.53 -14.34 2.57
N GLY A 73 -4.07 -14.52 1.33
CA GLY A 73 -2.65 -14.49 0.98
C GLY A 73 -2.01 -13.12 1.24
N GLU A 74 -2.71 -12.03 0.90
CA GLU A 74 -2.26 -10.67 1.19
C GLU A 74 -2.15 -10.43 2.71
N MET A 75 -3.16 -10.87 3.48
CA MET A 75 -3.12 -10.77 4.94
C MET A 75 -1.94 -11.57 5.53
N ASN A 76 -1.74 -12.79 5.06
CA ASN A 76 -0.66 -13.65 5.55
C ASN A 76 0.73 -13.06 5.24
N ALA A 77 0.92 -12.50 4.05
CA ALA A 77 2.19 -11.86 3.68
C ALA A 77 2.45 -10.61 4.53
N LEU A 78 1.44 -9.78 4.75
CA LEU A 78 1.54 -8.59 5.60
C LEU A 78 1.85 -8.95 7.05
N ASN A 79 1.15 -9.95 7.60
CA ASN A 79 1.37 -10.42 8.96
C ASN A 79 2.79 -11.01 9.12
N PHE A 80 3.23 -11.82 8.16
CA PHE A 80 4.59 -12.37 8.17
C PHE A 80 5.63 -11.25 8.16
N TYR A 81 5.47 -10.24 7.30
CA TYR A 81 6.40 -9.10 7.26
C TYR A 81 6.43 -8.33 8.59
N LEU A 82 5.25 -7.99 9.13
CA LEU A 82 5.13 -7.20 10.37
C LEU A 82 5.76 -7.93 11.57
N ILE A 83 5.55 -9.24 11.69
CA ILE A 83 6.09 -10.05 12.78
C ILE A 83 7.57 -10.34 12.57
N ALA A 84 7.95 -10.89 11.41
CA ALA A 84 9.29 -11.44 11.20
C ALA A 84 10.35 -10.36 10.95
N ASN A 85 9.99 -9.27 10.28
CA ASN A 85 10.96 -8.27 9.84
C ASN A 85 10.98 -7.05 10.74
N VAL A 86 9.83 -6.68 11.31
CA VAL A 86 9.69 -5.43 12.08
C VAL A 86 9.42 -5.68 13.58
N GLY A 87 9.02 -6.90 13.96
CA GLY A 87 8.77 -7.25 15.36
C GLY A 87 7.47 -6.68 15.95
N HIS A 88 6.52 -6.27 15.12
CA HIS A 88 5.22 -5.73 15.53
C HIS A 88 4.20 -6.85 15.80
N ILE A 89 4.39 -7.57 16.91
CA ILE A 89 3.59 -8.76 17.26
C ILE A 89 2.22 -8.40 17.85
N ASP A 90 2.12 -7.28 18.58
CA ASP A 90 0.90 -6.85 19.30
C ASP A 90 0.44 -5.45 18.87
N THR A 91 0.76 -5.04 17.63
CA THR A 91 0.39 -3.72 17.10
C THR A 91 -0.82 -3.82 16.18
N ASN A 92 -1.82 -2.97 16.41
CA ASN A 92 -2.99 -2.86 15.54
C ASN A 92 -2.77 -1.74 14.51
N PHE A 93 -3.16 -2.01 13.26
CA PHE A 93 -3.04 -1.07 12.15
C PHE A 93 -4.42 -0.76 11.56
N TRP A 94 -4.62 0.49 11.14
CA TRP A 94 -5.83 0.88 10.42
C TRP A 94 -5.79 0.38 8.97
N LEU A 95 -6.94 -0.11 8.50
CA LEU A 95 -7.18 -0.52 7.11
C LEU A 95 -8.31 0.32 6.52
N GLY A 96 -8.46 0.26 5.19
CA GLY A 96 -9.44 1.06 4.45
C GLY A 96 -10.90 0.60 4.59
N VAL A 97 -11.19 -0.38 5.45
CA VAL A 97 -12.56 -0.85 5.66
C VAL A 97 -13.28 0.10 6.61
N THR A 98 -14.36 0.72 6.12
CA THR A 98 -15.21 1.65 6.89
C THR A 98 -16.66 1.54 6.41
N ASP A 99 -17.61 1.80 7.29
CA ASP A 99 -19.04 1.96 7.00
C ASP A 99 -19.49 3.43 7.05
N LEU A 100 -18.53 4.36 7.15
CA LEU A 100 -18.78 5.79 7.13
C LEU A 100 -19.21 6.21 5.71
N ALA A 101 -20.52 6.39 5.52
CA ALA A 101 -21.16 6.79 4.27
C ALA A 101 -21.33 8.31 4.15
#